data_AF-A0A2H0UH42-F1
#
_entry.id   AF-A0A2H0UH42-F1
#
_cell.length_a   1.000
_cell.length_b   1.000
_cell.length_c   1.000
_cell.angle_alpha   90.00
_cell.angle_beta   90.00
_cell.angle_gamma   90.00
#
_symmetry.space_group_name_H-M   'P 1'
#
loop_
_entity.id
_entity.type
_entity.pdbx_description
1 polymer ?
#
loop_
_entity_poly.entity_id
_entity_poly.type
_entity_poly.pdbx_seq_one_letter_code
_entity_poly.pdbx_strand_id
1 'polypeptide(L)'
;SLSAIREAVLQIRATKFPDLHIYGTAGSFFTNPIVSKKEAERILALFPEAVHFPEGEEVKFSLAWLLDNVLHVKGMREGGAMVWHAQPLVLVAEKNATAKEVHALAKKIIALVKENVGIEIVPEVFIL
;
A
#
# COMPACT_ATOMS: atom_id res chain seq x y z
N SER A 1 0.60 -14.16 27.98
CA SER A 1 1.83 -14.95 27.74
C SER A 1 2.39 -14.60 26.37
N LEU A 2 3.66 -14.91 26.08
CA LEU A 2 4.23 -14.76 24.73
C LEU A 2 3.46 -15.57 23.69
N SER A 3 2.92 -16.75 24.05
CA SER A 3 2.08 -17.56 23.17
C SER A 3 0.80 -16.85 22.75
N ALA A 4 0.11 -16.17 23.68
CA ALA A 4 -1.11 -15.43 23.38
C ALA A 4 -0.85 -14.24 22.43
N ILE A 5 0.28 -13.53 22.62
CA ILE A 5 0.68 -12.44 21.72
C ILE A 5 0.98 -12.98 20.32
N ARG A 6 1.73 -14.09 20.23
CA ARG A 6 2.04 -14.73 18.94
C ARG A 6 0.75 -15.13 18.21
N GLU A 7 -0.19 -15.76 18.91
CA GLU A 7 -1.46 -16.20 18.31
C GLU A 7 -2.25 -15.00 17.79
N ALA A 8 -2.39 -13.95 18.60
CA ALA A 8 -3.09 -12.72 18.17
C ALA A 8 -2.45 -12.09 16.92
N VAL A 9 -1.12 -12.04 16.84
CA VAL A 9 -0.40 -11.53 15.67
C VAL A 9 -0.67 -12.39 14.43
N LEU A 10 -0.65 -13.71 14.55
CA LEU A 10 -0.92 -14.62 13.44
C LEU A 10 -2.35 -14.44 12.92
N GLN A 11 -3.33 -14.38 13.81
CA GLN A 11 -4.74 -14.16 13.46
C GLN A 11 -4.94 -12.83 12.73
N ILE A 12 -4.37 -11.73 13.26
CA ILE A 12 -4.46 -10.41 12.61
C ILE A 12 -3.82 -10.44 11.21
N ARG A 13 -2.67 -11.10 11.05
CA ARG A 13 -2.00 -11.18 9.74
C ARG A 13 -2.80 -12.01 8.74
N ALA A 14 -3.41 -13.11 9.16
CA ALA A 14 -4.24 -13.95 8.31
C ALA A 14 -5.44 -13.19 7.71
N THR A 15 -5.96 -12.18 8.41
CA THR A 15 -7.04 -11.32 7.86
C THR A 15 -6.58 -10.30 6.83
N LYS A 16 -5.27 -9.97 6.79
CA LYS A 16 -4.74 -8.86 5.98
C LYS A 16 -3.98 -9.33 4.74
N PHE A 17 -3.42 -10.54 4.75
CA PHE A 17 -2.59 -11.07 3.68
C PHE A 17 -3.31 -12.22 2.95
N PRO A 18 -3.00 -12.44 1.67
CA PRO A 18 -3.55 -13.57 0.93
C PRO A 18 -2.98 -14.90 1.44
N ASP A 19 -3.67 -15.99 1.11
CA ASP A 19 -3.09 -17.32 1.19
C ASP A 19 -1.92 -17.44 0.17
N LEU A 20 -0.71 -17.64 0.70
CA LEU A 20 0.52 -17.72 -0.08
C LEU A 20 0.61 -19.01 -0.93
N HIS A 21 -0.25 -20.00 -0.70
CA HIS A 21 -0.39 -21.16 -1.56
C HIS A 21 -1.17 -20.86 -2.85
N ILE A 22 -1.98 -19.79 -2.84
CA ILE A 22 -2.84 -19.39 -3.95
C ILE A 22 -2.23 -18.19 -4.71
N TYR A 23 -1.71 -17.21 -3.97
CA TYR A 23 -1.19 -15.97 -4.54
C TYR A 23 0.27 -15.73 -4.15
N GLY A 24 1.07 -15.29 -5.11
CA GLY A 24 2.38 -14.71 -4.85
C GLY A 24 2.24 -13.28 -4.34
N THR A 25 3.02 -12.90 -3.33
CA THR A 25 3.13 -11.50 -2.88
C THR A 25 4.48 -11.25 -2.23
N ALA A 26 4.97 -10.02 -2.32
CA ALA A 26 6.15 -9.54 -1.59
C ALA A 26 5.78 -8.80 -0.29
N GLY A 27 4.50 -8.88 0.13
CA GLY A 27 3.99 -8.16 1.30
C GLY A 27 3.53 -6.75 0.94
N SER A 28 3.78 -5.79 1.84
CA SER A 28 3.55 -4.38 1.53
C SER A 28 4.47 -3.96 0.39
N PHE A 29 3.89 -3.54 -0.72
CA PHE A 29 4.63 -3.27 -1.94
C PHE A 29 5.26 -1.88 -1.93
N PHE A 30 4.66 -0.93 -1.21
CA PHE A 30 5.08 0.46 -1.11
C PHE A 30 5.34 0.85 0.34
N THR A 31 6.29 1.75 0.52
CA THR A 31 6.50 2.40 1.82
C THR A 31 5.49 3.52 2.06
N ASN A 32 5.31 3.89 3.32
CA ASN A 32 4.53 5.07 3.67
C ASN A 32 5.31 6.34 3.29
N PRO A 33 4.71 7.30 2.55
CA PRO A 33 5.38 8.52 2.15
C PRO A 33 5.63 9.42 3.35
N ILE A 34 6.84 9.98 3.39
CA ILE A 34 7.27 11.00 4.35
C ILE A 34 7.41 12.29 3.55
N VAL A 35 6.80 13.37 4.03
CA VAL A 35 6.76 14.66 3.34
C VAL A 35 7.04 15.82 4.29
N SER A 36 7.49 16.94 3.74
CA SER A 36 7.68 18.19 4.50
C SER A 36 6.37 18.69 5.13
N LYS A 37 6.45 19.49 6.20
CA LYS A 37 5.29 20.13 6.84
C LYS A 37 4.41 20.91 5.87
N LYS A 38 5.02 21.70 4.97
CA LYS A 38 4.29 22.48 3.95
C LYS A 38 3.46 21.58 3.02
N GLU A 39 4.03 20.45 2.62
CA GLU A 39 3.33 19.49 1.76
C GLU A 39 2.23 18.76 2.54
N ALA A 40 2.48 18.43 3.82
CA ALA A 40 1.47 17.86 4.70
C ALA A 40 0.27 18.79 4.89
N GLU A 41 0.50 20.09 5.09
CA GLU A 41 -0.56 21.11 5.18
C GLU A 41 -1.43 21.12 3.91
N ARG A 42 -0.81 21.05 2.72
CA ARG A 42 -1.53 20.97 1.44
C ARG A 42 -2.38 19.71 1.35
N ILE A 43 -1.83 18.56 1.75
CA ILE A 43 -2.55 17.28 1.72
C ILE A 43 -3.71 17.30 2.71
N LEU A 44 -3.51 17.78 3.94
CA LEU A 44 -4.53 17.83 4.99
C LEU A 44 -5.64 18.85 4.67
N ALA A 45 -5.36 19.89 3.89
CA ALA A 45 -6.39 20.78 3.38
C ALA A 45 -7.34 20.07 2.39
N LEU A 46 -6.84 19.11 1.61
CA LEU A 46 -7.63 18.32 0.66
C LEU A 46 -8.27 17.08 1.32
N PHE A 47 -7.55 16.46 2.24
CA PHE A 47 -7.92 15.22 2.92
C PHE A 47 -7.75 15.39 4.45
N PRO A 48 -8.65 16.12 5.13
CA PRO A 48 -8.52 16.41 6.57
C PRO A 48 -8.45 15.16 7.45
N GLU A 49 -9.09 14.08 7.03
CA GLU A 49 -9.14 12.79 7.74
C GLU A 49 -7.95 11.88 7.44
N ALA A 50 -6.98 12.33 6.63
CA ALA A 50 -5.85 11.51 6.25
C ALA A 50 -5.03 11.10 7.48
N VAL A 51 -4.88 9.79 7.67
CA VAL A 51 -4.10 9.25 8.80
C VAL A 51 -2.62 9.56 8.60
N HIS A 52 -2.04 10.27 9.56
CA HIS A 52 -0.65 10.73 9.52
C HIS A 52 -0.02 10.74 10.92
N PHE A 53 1.31 10.74 10.95
CA PHE A 53 2.09 10.75 12.18
C PHE A 53 3.30 11.69 12.03
N PRO A 54 3.72 12.40 13.09
CA PRO A 54 4.99 13.13 13.09
C PRO A 54 6.19 12.20 12.87
N GLU A 55 7.15 12.63 12.06
CA GLU A 55 8.42 11.93 11.80
C GLU A 55 9.56 12.98 11.83
N GLY A 56 10.01 13.34 13.03
CA GLY A 56 10.94 14.47 13.22
C GLY A 56 10.32 15.80 12.77
N GLU A 57 10.97 16.48 11.83
CA GLU A 57 10.46 17.72 11.21
C GLU A 57 9.52 17.45 10.01
N GLU A 58 9.30 16.20 9.67
CA GLU A 58 8.45 15.76 8.56
C GLU A 58 7.17 15.08 9.06
N VAL A 59 6.30 14.72 8.12
CA VAL A 59 5.03 14.04 8.37
C VAL A 59 4.97 12.77 7.54
N LYS A 60 4.71 11.65 8.19
CA LYS A 60 4.52 10.35 7.55
C LYS A 60 3.03 10.06 7.38
N PHE A 61 2.57 9.87 6.15
CA PHE A 61 1.19 9.52 5.86
C PHE A 61 0.99 8.01 5.77
N SER A 62 -0.16 7.53 6.23
CA SER A 62 -0.62 6.16 5.97
C SER A 62 -1.01 6.04 4.50
N LEU A 63 -0.14 5.41 3.70
CA LEU A 63 -0.43 5.16 2.30
C LEU A 63 -1.62 4.21 2.14
N ALA A 64 -1.76 3.23 3.04
CA ALA A 64 -2.93 2.35 3.04
C ALA A 64 -4.24 3.13 3.13
N TRP A 65 -4.29 4.18 3.97
CA TRP A 65 -5.47 5.01 4.11
C TRP A 65 -5.75 5.82 2.84
N LEU A 66 -4.72 6.42 2.24
CA LEU A 66 -4.84 7.18 1.00
C LEU A 66 -5.34 6.30 -0.16
N LEU A 67 -4.75 5.12 -0.33
CA LEU A 67 -5.15 4.18 -1.37
C LEU A 67 -6.60 3.69 -1.20
N ASP A 68 -7.07 3.55 0.04
CA ASP A 68 -8.41 3.05 0.34
C ASP A 68 -9.50 4.13 0.28
N ASN A 69 -9.24 5.31 0.85
CA ASN A 69 -10.24 6.37 1.04
C ASN A 69 -10.23 7.43 -0.05
N VAL A 70 -9.11 7.60 -0.75
CA VAL A 70 -8.98 8.59 -1.82
C VAL A 70 -9.05 7.93 -3.20
N LEU A 71 -8.32 6.83 -3.39
CA LEU A 71 -8.17 6.20 -4.72
C LEU A 71 -9.06 4.98 -4.93
N HIS A 72 -9.56 4.35 -3.86
CA HIS A 72 -10.38 3.14 -3.89
C HIS A 72 -9.78 2.00 -4.76
N VAL A 73 -8.47 1.77 -4.68
CA VAL A 73 -7.75 0.86 -5.61
C VAL A 73 -7.83 -0.62 -5.23
N LYS A 74 -8.48 -1.00 -4.12
CA LYS A 74 -8.64 -2.41 -3.74
C LYS A 74 -9.31 -3.22 -4.84
N GLY A 75 -8.72 -4.36 -5.20
CA GLY A 75 -9.20 -5.20 -6.29
C GLY A 75 -8.88 -4.68 -7.69
N MET A 76 -8.19 -3.55 -7.83
CA MET A 76 -7.67 -3.09 -9.11
C MET A 76 -6.69 -4.09 -9.70
N ARG A 77 -6.78 -4.33 -11.01
CA ARG A 77 -6.03 -5.37 -11.71
C ARG A 77 -5.23 -4.84 -12.88
N GLU A 78 -4.15 -5.55 -13.18
CA GLU A 78 -3.40 -5.47 -14.42
C GLU A 78 -3.02 -6.91 -14.79
N GLY A 79 -3.74 -7.51 -15.72
CA GLY A 79 -3.61 -8.92 -16.06
C GLY A 79 -3.74 -9.85 -14.84
N GLY A 80 -2.70 -10.68 -14.60
CA GLY A 80 -2.61 -11.57 -13.45
C GLY A 80 -2.24 -10.90 -12.11
N ALA A 81 -1.92 -9.61 -12.09
CA ALA A 81 -1.59 -8.86 -10.87
C ALA A 81 -2.80 -8.09 -10.34
N MET A 82 -2.91 -7.95 -9.01
CA MET A 82 -4.05 -7.30 -8.36
C MET A 82 -3.68 -6.63 -7.03
N VAL A 83 -4.36 -5.54 -6.68
CA VAL A 83 -4.33 -4.96 -5.33
C VAL A 83 -5.21 -5.80 -4.39
N TRP A 84 -4.65 -6.27 -3.29
CA TRP A 84 -5.38 -7.14 -2.36
C TRP A 84 -6.57 -6.44 -1.71
N HIS A 85 -7.72 -7.11 -1.70
CA HIS A 85 -8.98 -6.54 -1.20
C HIS A 85 -8.93 -6.19 0.29
N ALA A 86 -8.20 -6.96 1.10
CA ALA A 86 -8.11 -6.71 2.54
C ALA A 86 -7.02 -5.70 2.92
N GLN A 87 -6.07 -5.41 2.01
CA GLN A 87 -4.93 -4.55 2.31
C GLN A 87 -4.41 -3.87 1.03
N PRO A 88 -4.66 -2.56 0.82
CA PRO A 88 -4.33 -1.89 -0.43
C PRO A 88 -2.82 -1.68 -0.66
N LEU A 89 -1.99 -1.89 0.36
CA LEU A 89 -0.52 -1.92 0.20
C LEU A 89 -0.02 -3.23 -0.40
N VAL A 90 -0.81 -4.29 -0.37
CA VAL A 90 -0.37 -5.62 -0.82
C VAL A 90 -0.76 -5.80 -2.27
N LEU A 91 0.25 -5.98 -3.13
CA LEU A 91 0.04 -6.49 -4.49
C LEU A 91 0.15 -8.00 -4.48
N VAL A 92 -0.78 -8.65 -5.15
CA VAL A 92 -0.82 -10.10 -5.34
C VAL A 92 -0.68 -10.46 -6.81
N ALA A 93 -0.07 -11.60 -7.06
CA ALA A 93 0.15 -12.18 -8.36
C ALA A 93 -0.48 -13.57 -8.40
N GLU A 94 -1.30 -13.82 -9.41
CA GLU A 94 -1.79 -15.17 -9.71
C GLU A 94 -0.66 -16.06 -10.25
N LYS A 95 -0.86 -17.38 -10.24
CA LYS A 95 0.15 -18.38 -10.62
C LYS A 95 0.85 -18.11 -11.96
N ASN A 96 0.14 -17.54 -12.94
CA ASN A 96 0.65 -17.26 -14.28
C ASN A 96 0.95 -15.77 -14.52
N ALA A 97 0.87 -14.94 -13.49
CA ALA A 97 1.18 -13.52 -13.61
C ALA A 97 2.67 -13.31 -13.89
N THR A 98 2.95 -12.33 -14.72
CA THR A 98 4.29 -11.93 -15.13
C THR A 98 4.78 -10.75 -14.29
N ALA A 99 6.10 -10.62 -14.16
CA ALA A 99 6.71 -9.44 -13.52
C ALA A 99 6.30 -8.13 -14.21
N LYS A 100 6.05 -8.15 -15.53
CA LYS A 100 5.59 -6.98 -16.29
C LYS A 100 4.21 -6.50 -15.84
N GLU A 101 3.29 -7.42 -15.56
CA GLU A 101 1.95 -7.09 -15.06
C GLU A 101 2.00 -6.49 -13.65
N VAL A 102 2.83 -7.06 -12.76
CA VAL A 102 3.05 -6.48 -11.42
C VAL A 102 3.66 -5.08 -11.51
N HIS A 103 4.65 -4.89 -12.38
CA HIS A 103 5.28 -3.58 -12.58
C HIS A 103 4.33 -2.55 -13.20
N ALA A 104 3.51 -2.97 -14.15
CA ALA A 104 2.50 -2.11 -14.77
C ALA A 104 1.44 -1.69 -13.74
N LEU A 105 0.97 -2.60 -12.89
CA LEU A 105 0.08 -2.27 -11.78
C LEU A 105 0.72 -1.27 -10.82
N ALA A 106 1.97 -1.52 -10.41
CA ALA A 106 2.68 -0.64 -9.51
C ALA A 106 2.84 0.78 -10.09
N LYS A 107 3.25 0.89 -11.36
CA LYS A 107 3.35 2.17 -12.07
C LYS A 107 2.02 2.91 -12.12
N LYS A 108 0.93 2.19 -12.36
CA LYS A 108 -0.42 2.77 -12.39
C LYS A 108 -0.82 3.33 -11.04
N ILE A 109 -0.51 2.64 -9.94
CA ILE A 109 -0.75 3.14 -8.58
C ILE A 109 0.10 4.36 -8.27
N ILE A 110 1.40 4.35 -8.63
CA ILE A 110 2.29 5.52 -8.47
C ILE A 110 1.72 6.74 -9.20
N ALA A 111 1.30 6.57 -10.46
CA ALA A 111 0.69 7.64 -11.25
C ALA A 111 -0.60 8.17 -10.59
N LEU A 112 -1.50 7.27 -10.16
CA LEU A 112 -2.74 7.68 -9.49
C LEU A 112 -2.48 8.45 -8.20
N VAL A 113 -1.52 8.03 -7.38
CA VAL A 113 -1.15 8.76 -6.15
C VAL A 113 -0.59 10.14 -6.48
N LYS A 114 0.28 10.24 -7.50
CA LYS A 114 0.84 11.52 -7.94
C LYS A 114 -0.24 12.45 -8.46
N GLU A 115 -1.16 11.96 -9.28
CA GLU A 115 -2.22 12.76 -9.90
C GLU A 115 -3.26 13.24 -8.90
N ASN A 116 -3.69 12.40 -7.96
CA ASN A 116 -4.82 12.68 -7.08
C ASN A 116 -4.41 13.23 -5.70
N VAL A 117 -3.21 12.88 -5.22
CA VAL A 117 -2.70 13.33 -3.90
C VAL A 117 -1.54 14.33 -4.07
N GLY A 118 -0.81 14.27 -5.19
CA GLY A 118 0.32 15.15 -5.47
C GLY A 118 1.65 14.67 -4.89
N ILE A 119 1.68 13.50 -4.23
CA ILE A 119 2.89 12.94 -3.61
C ILE A 119 3.47 11.80 -4.46
N GLU A 120 4.77 11.57 -4.30
CA GLU A 120 5.43 10.41 -4.88
C GLU A 120 5.52 9.29 -3.85
N ILE A 121 5.35 8.06 -4.31
CA ILE A 121 5.53 6.85 -3.51
C ILE A 121 6.53 5.93 -4.21
N VAL A 122 7.29 5.20 -3.41
CA VAL A 122 8.34 4.29 -3.90
C VAL A 122 7.99 2.86 -3.52
N PRO A 123 8.21 1.88 -4.42
CA PRO A 123 8.17 0.49 -4.05
C PRO A 123 9.21 0.17 -2.96
N GLU A 124 8.82 -0.66 -1.98
CA GLU A 124 9.75 -1.27 -1.01
C GLU A 124 10.45 -2.50 -1.62
N VAL A 125 9.80 -3.14 -2.59
CA VAL A 125 10.25 -4.38 -3.21
C VAL A 125 11.28 -4.08 -4.31
N PHE A 126 12.37 -4.84 -4.33
CA PHE A 126 13.33 -4.81 -5.42
C PHE A 126 12.76 -5.48 -6.67
N ILE A 127 12.67 -4.72 -7.76
CA ILE A 127 12.30 -5.23 -9.08
C ILE A 127 13.60 -5.41 -9.86
N LEU A 128 13.95 -6.67 -10.17
CA LEU A 128 15.16 -7.07 -10.90
C LEU A 128 14.97 -6.98 -12.42
#